data_AF-A0A833G6A4-F1
#
_entry.id   AF-A0A833G6A4-F1
#
_cell.length_a   1.000
_cell.length_b   1.000
_cell.length_c   1.000
_cell.angle_alpha   90.00
_cell.angle_beta   90.00
_cell.angle_gamma   90.00
#
_symmetry.space_group_name_H-M   'P 1'
#
loop_
_entity.id
_entity.type
_entity.pdbx_description
1 polymer ?
#
loop_
_entity_poly.entity_id
_entity_poly.type
_entity_poly.pdbx_seq_one_letter_code
_entity_poly.pdbx_strand_id
1 'polypeptide(L)'
;MSSFGADAKAKLTSIAISGAPEDQLRGPLEALVHDLSEIGGVPTGAIHLVGETTLAHLKTRPDYAVALNNALVGFIEVKAPGKGADPRKFSDPHDKDQWAKLKSLPNLLYTDGNAFSLWRDGEIVGKVTHLDGDVETSGAKLEAPPALLPLISDFLGWNPIPPPTARKLAEVTARLCRFLHDEVVEQMSLGSAGLTALAEDWRKLLFPDADNKQFADGYAQAVTFGLLVARARDIALSHGIHDAAQELRKTNSLIGTALGLLTDDAANQEALKTSLGTLTRVLDAVNWHTISKDKPEAWLYFYEDFLAVYNNTLRKRTGSYYTPPEVVGAMVNLADEALRGPLFERPAGFASADVTVADPAVGTGTFLLGVLRKIALTVADDQGAGAVPGAIEAAAKRVIGFELQFGPFAVAQLRIIAEMQALMKTPAEPLPTIPELKLFITDTLGNPFVEEEYLPLSVQAVAKSRRDANVIKKGQPITVVIGNPPYKEKAEGRGGWIEAGPGGKLAAPLDRWKPPREWGLGAHVKHLKNLYVYFWRWATWKV
;
A
#
# COMPACT_ATOMS: atom_id res chain seq x y z
N MET A 1 -42.79 -0.05 7.97
CA MET A 1 -42.83 1.36 7.50
C MET A 1 -43.64 2.27 8.39
N SER A 2 -44.87 1.91 8.74
CA SER A 2 -45.72 2.74 9.60
C SER A 2 -45.00 3.19 10.89
N SER A 3 -44.32 2.28 11.60
CA SER A 3 -43.51 2.61 12.79
C SER A 3 -42.37 3.58 12.47
N PHE A 4 -41.55 3.27 11.45
CA PHE A 4 -40.46 4.15 10.99
C PHE A 4 -40.94 5.58 10.68
N GLY A 5 -42.02 5.72 9.90
CA GLY A 5 -42.55 7.03 9.55
C GLY A 5 -43.11 7.78 10.75
N ALA A 6 -43.79 7.09 11.68
CA ALA A 6 -44.29 7.70 12.91
C ALA A 6 -43.15 8.22 13.81
N ASP A 7 -42.12 7.39 14.03
CA ASP A 7 -40.99 7.72 14.89
C ASP A 7 -40.11 8.82 14.29
N ALA A 8 -39.82 8.74 12.98
CA ALA A 8 -39.04 9.74 12.29
C ALA A 8 -39.75 11.10 12.27
N LYS A 9 -41.05 11.14 11.96
CA LYS A 9 -41.84 12.37 12.04
C LYS A 9 -41.84 12.97 13.44
N ALA A 10 -42.04 12.14 14.47
CA ALA A 10 -42.05 12.61 15.86
C ALA A 10 -40.72 13.26 16.27
N LYS A 11 -39.59 12.70 15.82
CA LYS A 11 -38.25 13.28 16.07
C LYS A 11 -38.00 14.54 15.26
N LEU A 12 -38.29 14.52 13.95
CA LEU A 12 -38.05 15.65 13.04
C LEU A 12 -38.92 16.88 13.34
N THR A 13 -40.12 16.69 13.90
CA THR A 13 -41.06 17.78 14.23
C THR A 13 -40.96 18.26 15.68
N SER A 14 -40.07 17.69 16.49
CA SER A 14 -39.89 18.06 17.89
C SER A 14 -39.27 19.46 18.02
N ILE A 15 -40.02 20.39 18.64
CA ILE A 15 -39.60 21.79 18.86
C ILE A 15 -38.47 21.89 19.93
N ALA A 16 -38.26 20.84 20.73
CA ALA A 16 -37.40 20.87 21.91
C ALA A 16 -35.94 20.43 21.67
N ILE A 17 -35.58 19.92 20.48
CA ILE A 17 -34.26 19.32 20.22
C ILE A 17 -33.58 20.04 19.05
N SER A 18 -32.42 20.65 19.31
CA SER A 18 -31.53 21.21 18.27
C SER A 18 -30.48 20.16 17.87
N GLY A 19 -30.75 19.41 16.80
CA GLY A 19 -29.79 18.48 16.18
C GLY A 19 -29.88 18.57 14.64
N ALA A 20 -28.91 18.01 13.92
CA ALA A 20 -29.00 17.97 12.47
C ALA A 20 -30.19 17.08 12.04
N PRO A 21 -30.94 17.41 10.97
CA PRO A 21 -32.09 16.60 10.52
C PRO A 21 -31.73 15.13 10.26
N GLU A 22 -30.55 14.86 9.72
CA GLU A 22 -30.01 13.51 9.52
C GLU A 22 -29.85 12.72 10.83
N ASP A 23 -29.46 13.36 11.94
CA ASP A 23 -29.31 12.70 13.23
C ASP A 23 -30.65 12.19 13.78
N GLN A 24 -31.76 12.84 13.40
CA GLN A 24 -33.10 12.45 13.83
C GLN A 24 -33.57 11.16 13.13
N LEU A 25 -33.00 10.82 11.97
CA LEU A 25 -33.29 9.60 11.22
C LEU A 25 -32.57 8.38 11.78
N ARG A 26 -31.45 8.54 12.49
CA ARG A 26 -30.58 7.47 12.99
C ARG A 26 -31.33 6.37 13.75
N GLY A 27 -31.98 6.72 14.86
CA GLY A 27 -32.72 5.75 15.68
C GLY A 27 -33.89 5.06 14.93
N PRO A 28 -34.78 5.79 14.23
CA PRO A 28 -35.81 5.17 13.40
C PRO A 28 -35.24 4.25 12.31
N LEU A 29 -34.13 4.64 11.69
CA LEU A 29 -33.47 3.86 10.64
C LEU A 29 -32.87 2.56 11.18
N GLU A 30 -32.28 2.58 12.38
CA GLU A 30 -31.78 1.36 13.03
C GLU A 30 -32.91 0.35 13.22
N ALA A 31 -34.02 0.77 13.81
CA ALA A 31 -35.20 -0.08 13.98
C ALA A 31 -35.71 -0.60 12.63
N LEU A 32 -35.73 0.26 11.60
CA LEU A 32 -36.16 -0.13 10.26
C LEU A 32 -35.29 -1.23 9.66
N VAL A 33 -33.97 -1.10 9.73
CA VAL A 33 -33.03 -2.07 9.17
C VAL A 33 -33.13 -3.40 9.93
N HIS A 34 -33.30 -3.37 11.25
CA HIS A 34 -33.57 -4.57 12.05
C HIS A 34 -34.87 -5.27 11.60
N ASP A 35 -35.99 -4.55 11.56
CA ASP A 35 -37.28 -5.11 11.15
C ASP A 35 -37.21 -5.73 9.73
N LEU A 36 -36.62 -5.00 8.77
CA LEU A 36 -36.50 -5.47 7.39
C LEU A 36 -35.58 -6.68 7.28
N SER A 37 -34.53 -6.75 8.11
CA SER A 37 -33.63 -7.90 8.12
C SER A 37 -34.30 -9.16 8.63
N GLU A 38 -35.11 -9.07 9.68
CA GLU A 38 -35.85 -10.20 10.24
C GLU A 38 -36.89 -10.71 9.23
N ILE A 39 -37.60 -9.79 8.57
CA ILE A 39 -38.51 -10.12 7.46
C ILE A 39 -37.75 -10.80 6.31
N GLY A 40 -36.51 -10.39 6.05
CA GLY A 40 -35.61 -10.99 5.06
C GLY A 40 -35.03 -12.35 5.48
N GLY A 41 -35.35 -12.87 6.67
CA GLY A 41 -34.90 -14.17 7.16
C GLY A 41 -33.58 -14.13 7.93
N VAL A 42 -33.08 -12.94 8.30
CA VAL A 42 -31.92 -12.80 9.18
C VAL A 42 -32.35 -13.04 10.64
N PRO A 43 -31.62 -13.86 11.43
CA PRO A 43 -31.98 -14.10 12.83
C PRO A 43 -31.95 -12.81 13.67
N THR A 44 -32.88 -12.68 14.61
CA THR A 44 -32.88 -11.60 15.60
C THR A 44 -31.54 -11.51 16.33
N GLY A 45 -30.98 -10.31 16.39
CA GLY A 45 -29.69 -10.05 17.04
C GLY A 45 -28.46 -10.42 16.21
N ALA A 46 -28.60 -10.93 14.98
CA ALA A 46 -27.48 -11.21 14.09
C ALA A 46 -26.88 -9.95 13.45
N ILE A 47 -27.65 -8.85 13.38
CA ILE A 47 -27.22 -7.58 12.81
C ILE A 47 -26.81 -6.62 13.90
N HIS A 48 -25.71 -5.91 13.66
CA HIS A 48 -25.24 -4.81 14.49
C HIS A 48 -24.98 -3.60 13.59
N LEU A 49 -25.71 -2.51 13.86
CA LEU A 49 -25.42 -1.20 13.30
C LEU A 49 -24.57 -0.45 14.33
N VAL A 50 -23.30 -0.24 14.01
CA VAL A 50 -22.39 0.52 14.85
C VAL A 50 -22.38 1.95 14.34
N GLY A 51 -23.05 2.84 15.08
CA GLY A 51 -23.01 4.26 14.82
C GLY A 51 -21.64 4.84 15.15
N GLU A 52 -21.07 5.60 14.23
CA GLU A 52 -19.83 6.33 14.47
C GLU A 52 -20.15 7.58 15.31
N THR A 53 -20.18 7.44 16.65
CA THR A 53 -20.58 8.50 17.59
C THR A 53 -19.57 9.63 17.80
N THR A 54 -18.52 9.75 17.00
CA THR A 54 -17.50 10.79 17.18
C THR A 54 -17.27 11.60 15.91
N LEU A 55 -17.74 12.86 15.97
CA LEU A 55 -17.48 13.99 15.08
C LEU A 55 -18.12 13.90 13.68
N ALA A 56 -19.27 14.57 13.54
CA ALA A 56 -19.98 14.91 12.30
C ALA A 56 -19.16 15.77 11.29
N HIS A 57 -17.83 15.66 11.31
CA HIS A 57 -16.90 16.44 10.50
C HIS A 57 -15.99 15.56 9.62
N LEU A 58 -15.94 14.24 9.87
CA LEU A 58 -15.11 13.31 9.10
C LEU A 58 -15.81 12.92 7.78
N LYS A 59 -15.27 13.37 6.65
CA LYS A 59 -15.81 13.04 5.32
C LYS A 59 -15.50 11.61 4.86
N THR A 60 -14.56 10.91 5.51
CA THR A 60 -14.23 9.50 5.19
C THR A 60 -15.04 8.48 5.97
N ARG A 61 -15.75 8.88 7.04
CA ARG A 61 -16.48 7.95 7.88
C ARG A 61 -17.97 7.98 7.55
N PRO A 62 -18.56 6.84 7.12
CA PRO A 62 -20.00 6.70 7.02
C PRO A 62 -20.68 6.81 8.38
N ASP A 63 -21.97 7.14 8.41
CA ASP A 63 -22.75 7.19 9.66
C ASP A 63 -22.81 5.85 10.39
N TYR A 64 -22.93 4.75 9.63
CA TYR A 64 -23.02 3.40 10.18
C TYR A 64 -22.05 2.44 9.49
N ALA A 65 -21.38 1.64 10.31
CA ALA A 65 -20.84 0.35 9.90
C ALA A 65 -21.87 -0.75 10.22
N VAL A 66 -22.16 -1.61 9.25
CA VAL A 66 -23.13 -2.70 9.40
C VAL A 66 -22.39 -4.03 9.44
N ALA A 67 -22.58 -4.78 10.52
CA ALA A 67 -22.07 -6.13 10.67
C ALA A 67 -23.22 -7.14 10.75
N LEU A 68 -23.04 -8.29 10.09
CA LEU A 68 -23.93 -9.45 10.16
C LEU A 68 -23.11 -10.63 10.69
N ASN A 69 -23.53 -11.24 11.80
CA ASN A 69 -22.79 -12.31 12.49
C ASN A 69 -21.32 -11.93 12.74
N ASN A 70 -21.08 -10.70 13.20
CA ASN A 70 -19.75 -10.10 13.42
C ASN A 70 -18.88 -9.92 12.15
N ALA A 71 -19.40 -10.20 10.96
CA ALA A 71 -18.71 -9.90 9.71
C ALA A 71 -19.17 -8.53 9.17
N LEU A 72 -18.23 -7.65 8.86
CA LEU A 72 -18.53 -6.39 8.18
C LEU A 72 -19.18 -6.67 6.81
N VAL A 73 -20.38 -6.11 6.61
CA VAL A 73 -21.19 -6.24 5.39
C VAL A 73 -21.11 -4.99 4.54
N GLY A 74 -21.06 -3.82 5.15
CA GLY A 74 -21.07 -2.56 4.42
C GLY A 74 -21.37 -1.40 5.33
N PHE A 75 -21.71 -0.29 4.70
CA PHE A 75 -21.89 0.98 5.38
C PHE A 75 -23.21 1.63 4.99
N ILE A 76 -23.77 2.44 5.89
CA ILE A 76 -24.93 3.28 5.58
C ILE A 76 -24.53 4.74 5.81
N GLU A 77 -24.82 5.57 4.83
CA GLU A 77 -24.69 7.02 4.88
C GLU A 77 -26.07 7.65 4.85
N VAL A 78 -26.34 8.53 5.80
CA VAL A 78 -27.63 9.16 6.06
C VAL A 78 -27.54 10.64 5.73
N LYS A 79 -28.52 11.14 4.98
CA LYS A 79 -28.65 12.54 4.61
C LYS A 79 -29.91 13.15 5.20
N ALA A 80 -29.92 14.48 5.29
CA ALA A 80 -31.11 15.23 5.66
C ALA A 80 -32.25 14.90 4.67
N PRO A 81 -33.50 14.75 5.16
CA PRO A 81 -34.67 14.57 4.31
C PRO A 81 -34.71 15.55 3.13
N GLY A 82 -34.99 15.04 1.93
CA GLY A 82 -35.10 15.84 0.71
C GLY A 82 -33.77 16.10 -0.02
N LYS A 83 -32.61 15.79 0.57
CA LYS A 83 -31.33 15.77 -0.16
C LYS A 83 -31.26 14.65 -1.21
N GLY A 84 -32.05 13.59 -1.01
CA GLY A 84 -32.09 12.41 -1.85
C GLY A 84 -30.99 11.40 -1.54
N ALA A 85 -31.14 10.21 -2.12
CA ALA A 85 -30.22 9.09 -1.97
C ALA A 85 -29.33 8.88 -3.21
N ASP A 86 -29.24 9.80 -4.17
CA ASP A 86 -28.35 9.66 -5.34
C ASP A 86 -27.16 10.63 -5.24
N PRO A 87 -26.00 10.20 -4.72
CA PRO A 87 -24.84 11.06 -4.54
C PRO A 87 -24.30 11.72 -5.81
N ARG A 88 -24.64 11.23 -7.01
CA ARG A 88 -24.28 11.89 -8.27
C ARG A 88 -25.01 13.22 -8.48
N LYS A 89 -26.14 13.41 -7.79
CA LYS A 89 -26.99 14.60 -7.90
C LYS A 89 -26.71 15.64 -6.82
N PHE A 90 -25.85 15.32 -5.84
CA PHE A 90 -25.46 16.29 -4.82
C PHE A 90 -24.81 17.50 -5.47
N SER A 91 -25.18 18.69 -5.01
CA SER A 91 -24.71 19.97 -5.57
C SER A 91 -23.70 20.66 -4.67
N ASP A 92 -23.83 20.50 -3.35
CA ASP A 92 -22.98 21.16 -2.37
C ASP A 92 -21.57 20.55 -2.34
N PRO A 93 -20.52 21.36 -2.09
CA PRO A 93 -19.15 20.86 -2.08
C PRO A 93 -18.88 19.80 -1.01
N HIS A 94 -19.55 19.88 0.14
CA HIS A 94 -19.30 18.97 1.26
C HIS A 94 -19.72 17.54 0.92
N ASP A 95 -20.97 17.33 0.49
CA ASP A 95 -21.48 16.00 0.14
C ASP A 95 -20.80 15.44 -1.11
N LYS A 96 -20.40 16.30 -2.06
CA LYS A 96 -19.57 15.88 -3.21
C LYS A 96 -18.21 15.35 -2.79
N ASP A 97 -17.53 16.05 -1.89
CA ASP A 97 -16.22 15.62 -1.37
C ASP A 97 -16.35 14.33 -0.57
N GLN A 98 -17.43 14.20 0.21
CA GLN A 98 -17.70 12.99 0.97
C GLN A 98 -17.97 11.80 0.03
N TRP A 99 -18.83 11.97 -0.98
CA TRP A 99 -19.04 10.94 -2.01
C TRP A 99 -17.73 10.56 -2.72
N ALA A 100 -16.87 11.52 -3.03
CA ALA A 100 -15.59 11.26 -3.68
C ALA A 100 -14.69 10.33 -2.86
N LYS A 101 -14.81 10.35 -1.52
CA LYS A 101 -14.14 9.44 -0.58
C LYS A 101 -14.88 8.11 -0.47
N LEU A 102 -16.18 8.16 -0.13
CA LEU A 102 -17.00 6.98 0.20
C LEU A 102 -17.29 6.05 -0.98
N LYS A 103 -17.24 6.54 -2.23
CA LYS A 103 -17.37 5.68 -3.42
C LYS A 103 -16.28 4.60 -3.55
N SER A 104 -15.22 4.68 -2.74
CA SER A 104 -14.19 3.66 -2.65
C SER A 104 -14.64 2.42 -1.87
N LEU A 105 -15.72 2.53 -1.09
CA LEU A 105 -16.28 1.44 -0.30
C LEU A 105 -16.92 0.38 -1.19
N PRO A 106 -16.80 -0.91 -0.82
CA PRO A 106 -17.25 -2.00 -1.68
C PRO A 106 -18.76 -2.25 -1.62
N ASN A 107 -19.44 -1.78 -0.55
CA ASN A 107 -20.87 -1.95 -0.34
C ASN A 107 -21.39 -0.82 0.56
N LEU A 108 -22.14 0.12 -0.02
CA LEU A 108 -22.58 1.35 0.63
C LEU A 108 -24.05 1.63 0.31
N LEU A 109 -24.86 1.82 1.35
CA LEU A 109 -26.26 2.22 1.26
C LEU A 109 -26.38 3.72 1.54
N TYR A 110 -27.02 4.48 0.65
CA TYR A 110 -27.38 5.87 0.90
C TYR A 110 -28.87 5.96 1.22
N THR A 111 -29.22 6.83 2.17
CA THR A 111 -30.62 7.20 2.42
C THR A 111 -30.76 8.63 2.93
N ASP A 112 -31.89 9.27 2.60
CA ASP A 112 -32.34 10.52 3.24
C ASP A 112 -33.64 10.32 4.05
N GLY A 113 -34.00 9.07 4.33
CA GLY A 113 -35.27 8.69 4.96
C GLY A 113 -36.46 8.62 4.00
N ASN A 114 -36.38 9.25 2.82
CA ASN A 114 -37.42 9.21 1.77
C ASN A 114 -37.03 8.31 0.59
N ALA A 115 -35.73 8.12 0.36
CA ALA A 115 -35.20 7.26 -0.68
C ALA A 115 -34.03 6.41 -0.18
N PHE A 116 -33.76 5.32 -0.89
CA PHE A 116 -32.65 4.41 -0.65
C PHE A 116 -31.93 4.09 -1.97
N SER A 117 -30.61 3.96 -1.93
CA SER A 117 -29.85 3.46 -3.07
C SER A 117 -28.63 2.65 -2.61
N LEU A 118 -28.33 1.60 -3.35
CA LEU A 118 -27.20 0.71 -3.08
C LEU A 118 -26.08 1.01 -4.07
N TRP A 119 -24.85 1.12 -3.56
CA TRP A 119 -23.63 1.40 -4.31
C TRP A 119 -22.58 0.34 -4.03
N ARG A 120 -21.93 -0.14 -5.08
CA ARG A 120 -20.79 -1.07 -4.99
C ARG A 120 -19.67 -0.56 -5.87
N ASP A 121 -18.50 -0.36 -5.28
CA ASP A 121 -17.32 0.16 -5.99
C ASP A 121 -17.56 1.48 -6.74
N GLY A 122 -18.46 2.32 -6.21
CA GLY A 122 -18.83 3.62 -6.79
C GLY A 122 -19.90 3.55 -7.88
N GLU A 123 -20.39 2.36 -8.23
CA GLU A 123 -21.46 2.15 -9.21
C GLU A 123 -22.79 1.85 -8.51
N ILE A 124 -23.89 2.37 -9.05
CA ILE A 124 -25.24 2.12 -8.50
C ILE A 124 -25.70 0.70 -8.85
N VAL A 125 -26.23 -0.02 -7.85
CA VAL A 125 -26.86 -1.32 -8.01
C VAL A 125 -28.37 -1.10 -8.11
N GLY A 126 -28.95 -1.47 -9.26
CA GLY A 126 -30.38 -1.28 -9.51
C GLY A 126 -30.76 0.19 -9.69
N LYS A 127 -31.88 0.61 -9.07
CA LYS A 127 -32.42 1.97 -9.15
C LYS A 127 -32.61 2.54 -7.75
N VAL A 128 -32.62 3.87 -7.66
CA VAL A 128 -33.03 4.57 -6.43
C VAL A 128 -34.47 4.17 -6.10
N THR A 129 -34.67 3.70 -4.88
CA THR A 129 -35.94 3.23 -4.36
C THR A 129 -36.55 4.31 -3.50
N HIS A 130 -37.69 4.88 -3.92
CA HIS A 130 -38.39 5.93 -3.21
C HIS A 130 -39.52 5.35 -2.36
N LEU A 131 -39.65 5.80 -1.12
CA LEU A 131 -40.80 5.50 -0.28
C LEU A 131 -42.05 6.20 -0.82
N ASP A 132 -43.20 5.60 -0.52
CA ASP A 132 -44.50 6.16 -0.88
C ASP A 132 -44.95 7.10 0.26
N GLY A 133 -44.63 8.38 0.09
CA GLY A 133 -44.87 9.44 1.07
C GLY A 133 -43.61 10.24 1.39
N ASP A 134 -43.66 10.93 2.52
CA ASP A 134 -42.57 11.77 3.01
C ASP A 134 -42.43 11.60 4.53
N VAL A 135 -41.22 11.28 4.98
CA VAL A 135 -40.84 11.00 6.36
C VAL A 135 -41.14 12.16 7.31
N GLU A 136 -41.15 13.41 6.81
CA GLU A 136 -41.45 14.60 7.62
C GLU A 136 -42.96 14.79 7.83
N THR A 137 -43.80 14.30 6.92
CA THR A 137 -45.25 14.65 6.91
C THR A 137 -46.18 13.46 7.07
N SER A 138 -45.82 12.29 6.54
CA SER A 138 -46.70 11.13 6.39
C SER A 138 -46.93 10.37 7.69
N GLY A 139 -45.94 10.35 8.59
CA GLY A 139 -46.06 9.64 9.87
C GLY A 139 -46.36 8.15 9.64
N ALA A 140 -47.36 7.62 10.36
CA ALA A 140 -47.82 6.24 10.24
C ALA A 140 -48.35 5.84 8.84
N LYS A 141 -48.61 6.82 7.95
CA LYS A 141 -49.09 6.57 6.57
C LYS A 141 -47.96 6.35 5.57
N LEU A 142 -46.70 6.40 6.00
CA LEU A 142 -45.55 6.14 5.13
C LEU A 142 -45.56 4.67 4.68
N GLU A 143 -45.48 4.45 3.37
CA GLU A 143 -45.53 3.13 2.75
C GLU A 143 -44.20 2.75 2.09
N ALA A 144 -43.92 1.45 2.00
CA ALA A 144 -42.70 0.93 1.35
C ALA A 144 -43.03 0.43 -0.05
N PRO A 145 -42.21 0.77 -1.06
CA PRO A 145 -42.31 0.14 -2.35
C PRO A 145 -41.89 -1.33 -2.24
N PRO A 146 -42.40 -2.22 -3.12
CA PRO A 146 -41.99 -3.62 -3.17
C PRO A 146 -40.47 -3.85 -3.34
N ALA A 147 -39.76 -2.86 -3.89
CA ALA A 147 -38.32 -2.92 -4.12
C ALA A 147 -37.45 -2.73 -2.88
N LEU A 148 -37.99 -2.20 -1.77
CA LEU A 148 -37.19 -1.88 -0.58
C LEU A 148 -36.60 -3.11 0.10
N LEU A 149 -37.43 -4.13 0.36
CA LEU A 149 -36.97 -5.36 1.03
C LEU A 149 -35.90 -6.11 0.22
N PRO A 150 -36.05 -6.33 -1.10
CA PRO A 150 -34.98 -6.87 -1.94
C PRO A 150 -33.69 -6.05 -1.89
N LEU A 151 -33.78 -4.71 -1.88
CA LEU A 151 -32.62 -3.83 -1.82
C LEU A 151 -31.84 -4.00 -0.49
N ILE A 152 -32.54 -4.01 0.64
CA ILE A 152 -31.91 -4.24 1.94
C ILE A 152 -31.36 -5.67 2.05
N SER A 153 -32.06 -6.66 1.50
CA SER A 153 -31.58 -8.05 1.46
C SER A 153 -30.31 -8.19 0.62
N ASP A 154 -30.23 -7.51 -0.54
CA ASP A 154 -29.01 -7.49 -1.39
C ASP A 154 -27.85 -6.78 -0.68
N PHE A 155 -28.12 -5.65 0.00
CA PHE A 155 -27.12 -4.98 0.82
C PHE A 155 -26.58 -5.91 1.91
N LEU A 156 -27.46 -6.58 2.66
CA LEU A 156 -27.11 -7.47 3.78
C LEU A 156 -26.43 -8.77 3.33
N GLY A 157 -26.76 -9.26 2.14
CA GLY A 157 -26.19 -10.48 1.56
C GLY A 157 -24.84 -10.29 0.88
N TRP A 158 -24.26 -9.09 0.92
CA TRP A 158 -22.98 -8.82 0.26
C TRP A 158 -21.83 -9.62 0.89
N ASN A 159 -20.97 -10.13 0.01
CA ASN A 159 -19.72 -10.80 0.36
C ASN A 159 -18.62 -10.36 -0.62
N PRO A 160 -17.36 -10.18 -0.19
CA PRO A 160 -16.26 -9.92 -1.12
C PRO A 160 -16.15 -11.00 -2.19
N ILE A 161 -16.01 -10.56 -3.43
CA ILE A 161 -15.80 -11.45 -4.58
C ILE A 161 -14.29 -11.56 -4.82
N PRO A 162 -13.70 -12.77 -4.74
CA PRO A 162 -12.29 -12.98 -5.05
C PRO A 162 -11.93 -12.43 -6.43
N PRO A 163 -10.96 -11.51 -6.55
CA PRO A 163 -10.56 -10.98 -7.85
C PRO A 163 -9.96 -12.09 -8.74
N PRO A 164 -10.47 -12.30 -9.97
CA PRO A 164 -10.01 -13.41 -10.82
C PRO A 164 -8.71 -13.09 -11.58
N THR A 165 -8.27 -11.83 -11.60
CA THR A 165 -7.11 -11.37 -12.37
C THR A 165 -6.31 -10.32 -11.60
N ALA A 166 -5.02 -10.17 -11.96
CA ALA A 166 -4.13 -9.16 -11.40
C ALA A 166 -4.70 -7.74 -11.59
N ARG A 167 -5.27 -7.44 -12.76
CA ARG A 167 -5.93 -6.17 -13.04
C ARG A 167 -7.12 -5.90 -12.12
N LYS A 168 -7.99 -6.90 -11.91
CA LYS A 168 -9.15 -6.68 -11.05
C LYS A 168 -8.74 -6.51 -9.58
N LEU A 169 -7.74 -7.27 -9.14
CA LEU A 169 -7.13 -7.09 -7.83
C LEU A 169 -6.59 -5.66 -7.70
N ALA A 170 -5.83 -5.18 -8.68
CA ALA A 170 -5.27 -3.83 -8.70
C ALA A 170 -6.32 -2.74 -8.55
N GLU A 171 -7.43 -2.84 -9.29
CA GLU A 171 -8.54 -1.89 -9.18
C GLU A 171 -9.13 -1.85 -7.76
N VAL A 172 -9.43 -3.03 -7.20
CA VAL A 172 -10.03 -3.16 -5.86
C VAL A 172 -9.06 -2.65 -4.79
N THR A 173 -7.82 -3.13 -4.81
CA THR A 173 -6.77 -2.73 -3.88
C THR A 173 -6.50 -1.22 -3.96
N ALA A 174 -6.44 -0.63 -5.16
CA ALA A 174 -6.18 0.80 -5.32
C ALA A 174 -7.28 1.67 -4.72
N ARG A 175 -8.57 1.30 -4.85
CA ARG A 175 -9.67 2.03 -4.23
C ARG A 175 -9.57 1.99 -2.70
N LEU A 176 -9.38 0.80 -2.13
CA LEU A 176 -9.30 0.63 -0.68
C LEU A 176 -8.04 1.27 -0.09
N CYS A 177 -6.91 1.20 -0.78
CA CYS A 177 -5.69 1.89 -0.39
C CYS A 177 -5.88 3.41 -0.37
N ARG A 178 -6.62 3.97 -1.35
CA ARG A 178 -6.97 5.41 -1.34
C ARG A 178 -7.86 5.76 -0.16
N PHE A 179 -8.84 4.90 0.14
CA PHE A 179 -9.72 5.12 1.29
C PHE A 179 -8.93 5.18 2.60
N LEU A 180 -8.00 4.24 2.82
CA LEU A 180 -7.09 4.27 3.96
C LEU A 180 -6.21 5.53 3.97
N HIS A 181 -5.63 5.90 2.82
CA HIS A 181 -4.85 7.14 2.68
C HIS A 181 -5.66 8.37 3.10
N ASP A 182 -6.89 8.50 2.61
CA ASP A 182 -7.74 9.65 2.88
C ASP A 182 -8.13 9.72 4.36
N GLU A 183 -8.37 8.57 5.00
CA GLU A 183 -8.67 8.52 6.44
C GLU A 183 -7.43 8.91 7.27
N VAL A 184 -6.24 8.44 6.91
CA VAL A 184 -4.98 8.83 7.58
C VAL A 184 -4.74 10.34 7.46
N VAL A 185 -4.88 10.92 6.26
CA VAL A 185 -4.73 12.38 6.05
C VAL A 185 -5.71 13.16 6.93
N GLU A 186 -6.96 12.69 7.00
CA GLU A 186 -8.00 13.35 7.78
C GLU A 186 -7.74 13.25 9.28
N GLN A 187 -7.40 12.07 9.80
CA GLN A 187 -7.04 11.86 11.21
C GLN A 187 -5.80 12.68 11.62
N MET A 188 -4.80 12.80 10.74
CA MET A 188 -3.66 13.67 10.99
C MET A 188 -4.05 15.15 11.02
N SER A 189 -4.97 15.59 10.15
CA SER A 189 -5.46 16.97 10.14
C SER A 189 -6.23 17.34 11.42
N LEU A 190 -6.82 16.33 12.09
CA LEU A 190 -7.46 16.45 13.39
C LEU A 190 -6.48 16.33 14.57
N GLY A 191 -5.19 16.15 14.31
CA GLY A 191 -4.16 16.08 15.36
C GLY A 191 -4.09 14.73 16.07
N SER A 192 -4.41 13.62 15.40
CA SER A 192 -4.18 12.27 15.94
C SER A 192 -2.73 12.11 16.43
N ALA A 193 -2.56 11.95 17.73
CA ALA A 193 -1.24 11.89 18.36
C ALA A 193 -0.44 10.66 17.89
N GLY A 194 -1.09 9.51 17.78
CA GLY A 194 -0.44 8.26 17.34
C GLY A 194 0.08 8.36 15.91
N LEU A 195 -0.73 8.86 14.96
CA LEU A 195 -0.30 9.04 13.57
C LEU A 195 0.75 10.16 13.43
N THR A 196 0.64 11.21 14.23
CA THR A 196 1.61 12.32 14.21
C THR A 196 2.98 11.84 14.69
N ALA A 197 3.03 11.10 15.81
CA ALA A 197 4.27 10.52 16.33
C ALA A 197 4.90 9.54 15.32
N LEU A 198 4.10 8.65 14.72
CA LEU A 198 4.59 7.76 13.66
C LEU A 198 5.15 8.54 12.47
N ALA A 199 4.50 9.62 12.06
CA ALA A 199 4.98 10.46 10.97
C ALA A 199 6.31 11.15 11.29
N GLU A 200 6.49 11.63 12.51
CA GLU A 200 7.76 12.21 12.98
C GLU A 200 8.89 11.18 12.98
N ASP A 201 8.65 9.98 13.50
CA ASP A 201 9.64 8.91 13.50
C ASP A 201 9.99 8.46 12.07
N TRP A 202 8.99 8.35 11.20
CA TRP A 202 9.18 8.01 9.79
C TRP A 202 10.01 9.07 9.05
N ARG A 203 9.82 10.35 9.36
CA ARG A 203 10.61 11.45 8.80
C ARG A 203 12.07 11.38 9.23
N LYS A 204 12.33 11.14 10.52
CA LYS A 204 13.70 10.96 11.03
C LYS A 204 14.39 9.79 10.35
N LEU A 205 13.66 8.68 10.19
CA LEU A 205 14.25 7.43 9.74
C LEU A 205 14.46 7.31 8.24
N LEU A 206 13.51 7.80 7.46
CA LEU A 206 13.43 7.49 6.03
C LEU A 206 13.29 8.75 5.18
N PHE A 207 12.49 9.74 5.62
CA PHE A 207 12.14 10.88 4.78
C PHE A 207 12.03 12.21 5.55
N PRO A 208 13.14 12.90 5.83
CA PRO A 208 13.14 14.13 6.63
C PRO A 208 12.21 15.22 6.06
N ASP A 209 12.09 15.27 4.73
CA ASP A 209 11.31 16.28 4.02
C ASP A 209 9.87 15.83 3.66
N ALA A 210 9.42 14.65 4.11
CA ALA A 210 8.09 14.16 3.75
C ALA A 210 6.97 14.96 4.43
N ASP A 211 6.04 15.53 3.63
CA ASP A 211 4.83 16.14 4.15
C ASP A 211 3.82 15.08 4.68
N ASN A 212 2.75 15.51 5.34
CA ASN A 212 1.73 14.59 5.89
C ASN A 212 1.06 13.73 4.81
N LYS A 213 0.92 14.23 3.57
CA LYS A 213 0.30 13.47 2.47
C LYS A 213 1.25 12.38 1.98
N GLN A 214 2.54 12.68 1.89
CA GLN A 214 3.57 11.71 1.54
C GLN A 214 3.71 10.62 2.61
N PHE A 215 3.59 10.98 3.89
CA PHE A 215 3.51 10.00 4.97
C PHE A 215 2.27 9.11 4.84
N ALA A 216 1.08 9.70 4.66
CA ALA A 216 -0.16 8.95 4.50
C ALA A 216 -0.12 8.00 3.30
N ASP A 217 0.51 8.42 2.19
CA ASP A 217 0.72 7.60 1.01
C ASP A 217 1.61 6.38 1.31
N GLY A 218 2.74 6.60 2.00
CA GLY A 218 3.63 5.54 2.45
C GLY A 218 2.95 4.58 3.42
N TYR A 219 2.19 5.12 4.39
CA TYR A 219 1.44 4.34 5.38
C TYR A 219 0.41 3.43 4.70
N ALA A 220 -0.46 4.01 3.85
CA ALA A 220 -1.56 3.27 3.23
C ALA A 220 -1.05 2.16 2.30
N GLN A 221 0.00 2.45 1.52
CA GLN A 221 0.66 1.44 0.71
C GLN A 221 1.31 0.36 1.59
N ALA A 222 1.98 0.75 2.69
CA ALA A 222 2.66 -0.22 3.53
C ALA A 222 1.72 -1.23 4.18
N VAL A 223 0.60 -0.77 4.72
CA VAL A 223 -0.45 -1.64 5.25
C VAL A 223 -1.03 -2.52 4.13
N THR A 224 -1.41 -1.91 3.01
CA THR A 224 -2.07 -2.61 1.90
C THR A 224 -1.20 -3.72 1.29
N PHE A 225 0.06 -3.41 0.95
CA PHE A 225 0.97 -4.39 0.39
C PHE A 225 1.40 -5.41 1.44
N GLY A 226 1.51 -5.04 2.73
CA GLY A 226 1.74 -5.99 3.81
C GLY A 226 0.67 -7.07 3.90
N LEU A 227 -0.61 -6.68 3.81
CA LEU A 227 -1.74 -7.62 3.79
C LEU A 227 -1.77 -8.48 2.52
N LEU A 228 -1.44 -7.91 1.35
CA LEU A 228 -1.32 -8.68 0.12
C LEU A 228 -0.18 -9.72 0.18
N VAL A 229 0.95 -9.35 0.78
CA VAL A 229 2.07 -10.28 1.02
C VAL A 229 1.65 -11.41 1.95
N ALA A 230 0.86 -11.12 2.99
CA ALA A 230 0.28 -12.15 3.85
C ALA A 230 -0.58 -13.12 3.04
N ARG A 231 -1.50 -12.61 2.19
CA ARG A 231 -2.34 -13.45 1.32
C ARG A 231 -1.55 -14.24 0.29
N ALA A 232 -0.47 -13.68 -0.25
CA ALA A 232 0.43 -14.37 -1.17
C ALA A 232 1.14 -15.57 -0.53
N ARG A 233 1.19 -15.61 0.80
CA ARG A 233 1.78 -16.68 1.62
C ARG A 233 0.71 -17.51 2.35
N ASP A 234 -0.54 -17.43 1.88
CA ASP A 234 -1.68 -18.16 2.42
C ASP A 234 -2.00 -17.86 3.90
N ILE A 235 -1.53 -16.71 4.42
CA ILE A 235 -1.86 -16.25 5.77
C ILE A 235 -3.26 -15.63 5.73
N ALA A 236 -4.18 -16.17 6.53
CA ALA A 236 -5.55 -15.65 6.65
C ALA A 236 -5.55 -14.27 7.34
N LEU A 237 -6.41 -13.38 6.88
CA LEU A 237 -6.61 -12.05 7.47
C LEU A 237 -7.85 -11.99 8.37
N SER A 238 -8.66 -13.05 8.39
CA SER A 238 -9.85 -13.19 9.23
C SER A 238 -9.59 -13.06 10.73
N HIS A 239 -8.36 -13.33 11.19
CA HIS A 239 -7.95 -13.15 12.59
C HIS A 239 -7.42 -11.74 12.90
N GLY A 240 -7.36 -10.86 11.90
CA GLY A 240 -6.93 -9.47 12.04
C GLY A 240 -5.49 -9.21 11.58
N ILE A 241 -5.17 -7.92 11.50
CA ILE A 241 -3.88 -7.45 10.94
C ILE A 241 -2.70 -7.83 11.85
N HIS A 242 -2.90 -7.81 13.17
CA HIS A 242 -1.85 -8.13 14.13
C HIS A 242 -1.36 -9.58 13.97
N ASP A 243 -2.28 -10.54 13.85
CA ASP A 243 -1.94 -11.94 13.63
C ASP A 243 -1.24 -12.15 12.28
N ALA A 244 -1.72 -11.49 11.22
CA ALA A 244 -1.07 -11.52 9.92
C ALA A 244 0.37 -10.97 9.99
N ALA A 245 0.59 -9.89 10.73
CA ALA A 245 1.90 -9.31 10.97
C ALA A 245 2.81 -10.27 11.77
N GLN A 246 2.29 -10.95 12.81
CA GLN A 246 3.04 -11.93 13.57
C GLN A 246 3.48 -13.12 12.71
N GLU A 247 2.57 -13.70 11.92
CA GLU A 247 2.91 -14.80 11.01
C GLU A 247 3.96 -14.37 9.97
N LEU A 248 3.85 -13.16 9.42
CA LEU A 248 4.86 -12.61 8.52
C LEU A 248 6.21 -12.39 9.20
N ARG A 249 6.25 -12.02 10.49
CA ARG A 249 7.49 -11.84 11.26
C ARG A 249 8.25 -13.15 11.44
N LYS A 250 7.57 -14.31 11.54
CA LYS A 250 8.23 -15.63 11.66
C LYS A 250 9.17 -15.96 10.51
N THR A 251 8.97 -15.31 9.37
CA THR A 251 9.81 -15.47 8.17
C THR A 251 10.91 -14.39 8.04
N ASN A 252 11.22 -13.67 9.12
CA ASN A 252 12.14 -12.52 9.16
C ASN A 252 11.79 -11.40 8.16
N SER A 253 10.53 -11.26 7.76
CA SER A 253 10.14 -10.22 6.81
C SER A 253 10.11 -8.84 7.47
N LEU A 254 10.89 -7.89 6.94
CA LEU A 254 10.75 -6.47 7.27
C LEU A 254 9.31 -5.98 7.08
N ILE A 255 8.59 -6.55 6.11
CA ILE A 255 7.17 -6.29 5.85
C ILE A 255 6.31 -6.63 7.06
N GLY A 256 6.43 -7.83 7.64
CA GLY A 256 5.66 -8.22 8.82
C GLY A 256 5.94 -7.31 10.02
N THR A 257 7.19 -6.87 10.20
CA THR A 257 7.51 -5.97 11.30
C THR A 257 6.98 -4.56 11.09
N ALA A 258 7.10 -4.02 9.87
CA ALA A 258 6.53 -2.73 9.50
C ALA A 258 5.00 -2.74 9.56
N LEU A 259 4.35 -3.80 9.07
CA LEU A 259 2.89 -3.96 9.12
C LEU A 259 2.39 -3.92 10.57
N GLY A 260 3.02 -4.70 11.45
CA GLY A 260 2.65 -4.68 12.86
C GLY A 260 2.91 -3.31 13.48
N LEU A 261 4.07 -2.69 13.28
CA LEU A 261 4.35 -1.33 13.79
C LEU A 261 3.27 -0.31 13.38
N LEU A 262 2.90 -0.29 12.10
CA LEU A 262 1.91 0.67 11.60
C LEU A 262 0.52 0.45 12.17
N THR A 263 0.27 -0.72 12.74
CA THR A 263 -1.04 -1.13 13.23
C THR A 263 -1.05 -1.52 14.71
N ASP A 264 0.08 -1.50 15.44
CA ASP A 264 0.16 -1.98 16.83
C ASP A 264 -0.44 -0.97 17.84
N ASP A 265 -0.55 0.31 17.47
CA ASP A 265 -1.15 1.35 18.33
C ASP A 265 -2.69 1.27 18.32
N ALA A 266 -3.28 1.01 19.48
CA ALA A 266 -4.73 0.83 19.63
C ALA A 266 -5.54 2.08 19.28
N ALA A 267 -5.01 3.28 19.54
CA ALA A 267 -5.68 4.52 19.19
C ALA A 267 -5.72 4.71 17.67
N ASN A 268 -4.64 4.39 16.96
CA ASN A 268 -4.59 4.38 15.51
C ASN A 268 -5.50 3.31 14.91
N GLN A 269 -5.56 2.11 15.50
CA GLN A 269 -6.49 1.07 15.07
C GLN A 269 -7.94 1.53 15.17
N GLU A 270 -8.34 2.17 16.27
CA GLU A 270 -9.70 2.69 16.43
C GLU A 270 -9.95 3.90 15.50
N ALA A 271 -8.94 4.76 15.31
CA ALA A 271 -8.99 5.91 14.41
C ALA A 271 -9.05 5.52 12.92
N LEU A 272 -8.64 4.31 12.56
CA LEU A 272 -8.62 3.81 11.17
C LEU A 272 -9.46 2.53 11.00
N LYS A 273 -10.30 2.20 11.98
CA LYS A 273 -11.02 0.92 12.07
C LYS A 273 -11.84 0.60 10.83
N THR A 274 -12.48 1.62 10.28
CA THR A 274 -13.36 1.50 9.12
C THR A 274 -12.57 1.15 7.85
N SER A 275 -11.49 1.88 7.54
CA SER A 275 -10.65 1.53 6.39
C SER A 275 -9.87 0.23 6.59
N LEU A 276 -9.28 0.01 7.77
CA LEU A 276 -8.51 -1.21 8.08
C LEU A 276 -9.38 -2.47 8.06
N GLY A 277 -10.58 -2.41 8.65
CA GLY A 277 -11.54 -3.51 8.66
C GLY A 277 -12.04 -3.85 7.26
N THR A 278 -12.39 -2.84 6.46
CA THR A 278 -12.79 -3.02 5.05
C THR A 278 -11.68 -3.64 4.22
N LEU A 279 -10.46 -3.10 4.35
CA LEU A 279 -9.29 -3.58 3.62
C LEU A 279 -8.99 -5.05 3.97
N THR A 280 -8.97 -5.38 5.25
CA THR A 280 -8.74 -6.75 5.75
C THR A 280 -9.79 -7.71 5.21
N ARG A 281 -11.08 -7.35 5.33
CA ARG A 281 -12.21 -8.18 4.89
C ARG A 281 -12.19 -8.49 3.40
N VAL A 282 -11.90 -7.49 2.57
CA VAL A 282 -11.86 -7.65 1.11
C VAL A 282 -10.61 -8.40 0.66
N LEU A 283 -9.45 -8.08 1.24
CA LEU A 283 -8.20 -8.75 0.87
C LEU A 283 -8.15 -10.20 1.35
N ASP A 284 -8.88 -10.57 2.41
CA ASP A 284 -8.95 -11.96 2.89
C ASP A 284 -9.45 -12.93 1.79
N ALA A 285 -10.40 -12.47 0.97
CA ALA A 285 -10.95 -13.24 -0.15
C ALA A 285 -9.97 -13.41 -1.33
N VAL A 286 -8.82 -12.73 -1.31
CA VAL A 286 -7.82 -12.84 -2.38
C VAL A 286 -7.13 -14.19 -2.33
N ASN A 287 -7.04 -14.83 -3.49
CA ASN A 287 -6.27 -16.05 -3.68
C ASN A 287 -5.18 -15.78 -4.73
N TRP A 288 -3.94 -15.58 -4.25
CA TRP A 288 -2.84 -15.21 -5.13
C TRP A 288 -2.47 -16.32 -6.12
N HIS A 289 -2.55 -17.60 -5.74
CA HIS A 289 -2.26 -18.74 -6.61
C HIS A 289 -3.18 -18.77 -7.83
N THR A 290 -4.47 -18.43 -7.64
CA THR A 290 -5.46 -18.31 -8.72
C THR A 290 -5.17 -17.14 -9.66
N ILE A 291 -4.69 -16.02 -9.10
CA ILE A 291 -4.40 -14.79 -9.86
C ILE A 291 -3.11 -14.94 -10.67
N SER A 292 -2.08 -15.53 -10.07
CA SER A 292 -0.76 -15.67 -10.68
C SER A 292 -0.71 -16.78 -11.71
N LYS A 293 -1.39 -17.93 -11.53
CA LYS A 293 -1.38 -19.08 -12.46
C LYS A 293 0.01 -19.39 -13.04
N ASP A 294 1.02 -19.48 -12.16
CA ASP A 294 2.43 -19.70 -12.52
C ASP A 294 3.09 -18.58 -13.36
N LYS A 295 2.56 -17.35 -13.32
CA LYS A 295 3.17 -16.17 -13.95
C LYS A 295 3.83 -15.29 -12.89
N PRO A 296 5.17 -15.35 -12.72
CA PRO A 296 5.89 -14.48 -11.78
C PRO A 296 5.66 -12.98 -12.06
N GLU A 297 5.46 -12.62 -13.33
CA GLU A 297 5.18 -11.26 -13.76
C GLU A 297 3.76 -10.78 -13.40
N ALA A 298 2.89 -11.61 -12.79
CA ALA A 298 1.57 -11.16 -12.35
C ALA A 298 1.64 -10.00 -11.33
N TRP A 299 2.64 -10.03 -10.45
CA TRP A 299 2.92 -8.92 -9.52
C TRP A 299 3.33 -7.63 -10.23
N LEU A 300 4.02 -7.76 -11.37
CA LEU A 300 4.47 -6.65 -12.19
C LEU A 300 3.27 -5.87 -12.71
N TYR A 301 2.39 -6.56 -13.44
CA TYR A 301 1.20 -5.98 -14.03
C TYR A 301 0.20 -5.51 -12.99
N PHE A 302 0.06 -6.25 -11.88
CA PHE A 302 -0.73 -5.80 -10.74
C PHE A 302 -0.28 -4.42 -10.24
N TYR A 303 1.02 -4.22 -10.01
CA TYR A 303 1.52 -2.94 -9.49
C TYR A 303 1.37 -1.79 -10.50
N GLU A 304 1.54 -2.07 -11.80
CA GLU A 304 1.25 -1.11 -12.88
C GLU A 304 -0.19 -0.64 -12.87
N ASP A 305 -1.13 -1.58 -12.90
CA ASP A 305 -2.55 -1.32 -12.87
C ASP A 305 -2.95 -0.61 -11.56
N PHE A 306 -2.34 -1.01 -10.44
CA PHE A 306 -2.59 -0.42 -9.13
C PHE A 306 -2.20 1.05 -9.13
N LEU A 307 -0.99 1.40 -9.57
CA LEU A 307 -0.53 2.80 -9.62
C LEU A 307 -1.36 3.63 -10.60
N ALA A 308 -1.79 3.05 -11.71
CA ALA A 308 -2.65 3.72 -12.68
C ALA A 308 -3.99 4.14 -12.06
N VAL A 309 -4.59 3.27 -11.25
CA VAL A 309 -5.84 3.54 -10.55
C VAL A 309 -5.62 4.42 -9.34
N TYR A 310 -4.62 4.12 -8.49
CA TYR A 310 -4.39 4.75 -7.19
C TYR A 310 -3.88 6.19 -7.32
N ASN A 311 -2.80 6.41 -8.08
CA ASN A 311 -2.20 7.74 -8.23
C ASN A 311 -1.41 7.86 -9.56
N ASN A 312 -2.11 8.26 -10.62
CA ASN A 312 -1.51 8.41 -11.96
C ASN A 312 -0.42 9.51 -12.01
N THR A 313 -0.47 10.50 -11.11
CA THR A 313 0.59 11.52 -10.96
C THR A 313 1.83 10.92 -10.29
N LEU A 314 1.66 10.09 -9.26
CA LEU A 314 2.74 9.32 -8.65
C LEU A 314 3.37 8.38 -9.68
N ARG A 315 2.57 7.70 -10.50
CA ARG A 315 3.04 6.87 -11.63
C ARG A 315 3.96 7.65 -12.57
N LYS A 316 3.57 8.86 -12.97
CA LYS A 316 4.38 9.74 -13.83
C LYS A 316 5.61 10.33 -13.12
N ARG A 317 5.48 10.73 -11.85
CA ARG A 317 6.49 11.46 -11.07
C ARG A 317 7.56 10.58 -10.44
N THR A 318 7.21 9.37 -10.02
CA THR A 318 8.18 8.36 -9.55
C THR A 318 9.04 7.84 -10.69
N GLY A 319 8.67 8.13 -11.95
CA GLY A 319 9.35 7.57 -13.09
C GLY A 319 9.32 6.05 -13.04
N SER A 320 8.21 5.45 -12.60
CA SER A 320 7.92 4.01 -12.70
C SER A 320 7.76 3.58 -14.16
N TYR A 321 8.62 4.09 -15.04
CA TYR A 321 9.00 3.43 -16.26
C TYR A 321 9.69 2.16 -15.82
N TYR A 322 8.94 1.08 -15.85
CA TYR A 322 9.51 -0.24 -15.88
C TYR A 322 10.62 -0.23 -16.91
N THR A 323 11.84 -0.45 -16.44
CA THR A 323 12.97 -0.60 -17.35
C THR A 323 12.61 -1.78 -18.25
N PRO A 324 12.51 -1.58 -19.57
CA PRO A 324 12.07 -2.64 -20.47
C PRO A 324 12.95 -3.88 -20.26
N PRO A 325 12.37 -5.10 -20.23
CA PRO A 325 13.13 -6.33 -20.02
C PRO A 325 14.33 -6.46 -20.97
N GLU A 326 14.22 -5.94 -22.19
CA GLU A 326 15.27 -5.91 -23.20
C GLU A 326 16.47 -5.04 -22.76
N VAL A 327 16.20 -3.89 -22.14
CA VAL A 327 17.24 -3.00 -21.61
C VAL A 327 17.92 -3.65 -20.40
N VAL A 328 17.12 -4.23 -19.49
CA VAL A 328 17.66 -4.93 -18.32
C VAL A 328 18.53 -6.12 -18.75
N GLY A 329 18.02 -6.95 -19.67
CA GLY A 329 18.75 -8.09 -20.20
C GLY A 329 20.06 -7.69 -20.88
N ALA A 330 20.04 -6.63 -21.71
CA ALA A 330 21.25 -6.12 -22.34
C ALA A 330 22.28 -5.61 -21.31
N MET A 331 21.85 -4.84 -20.31
CA MET A 331 22.75 -4.31 -19.27
C MET A 331 23.33 -5.42 -18.38
N VAL A 332 22.52 -6.41 -18.01
CA VAL A 332 22.98 -7.57 -17.23
C VAL A 332 23.98 -8.39 -18.05
N ASN A 333 23.71 -8.67 -19.33
CA ASN A 333 24.66 -9.39 -20.17
C ASN A 333 25.97 -8.62 -20.36
N LEU A 334 25.92 -7.31 -20.59
CA LEU A 334 27.12 -6.49 -20.73
C LEU A 334 27.97 -6.49 -19.46
N ALA A 335 27.34 -6.39 -18.28
CA ALA A 335 28.04 -6.47 -17.01
C ALA A 335 28.65 -7.86 -16.78
N ASP A 336 27.94 -8.93 -17.13
CA ASP A 336 28.43 -10.31 -17.04
C ASP A 336 29.64 -10.55 -17.97
N GLU A 337 29.58 -10.06 -19.21
CA GLU A 337 30.68 -10.12 -20.17
C GLU A 337 31.91 -9.34 -19.68
N ALA A 338 31.71 -8.15 -19.10
CA ALA A 338 32.79 -7.39 -18.50
C ALA A 338 33.48 -8.18 -17.38
N LEU A 339 32.70 -8.79 -16.47
CA LEU A 339 33.22 -9.64 -15.40
C LEU A 339 34.06 -10.81 -15.93
N ARG A 340 33.60 -11.47 -17.00
CA ARG A 340 34.32 -12.59 -17.65
C ARG A 340 35.56 -12.14 -18.41
N GLY A 341 35.54 -10.92 -18.92
CA GLY A 341 36.61 -10.35 -19.72
C GLY A 341 37.93 -10.15 -18.97
N PRO A 342 38.99 -9.75 -19.70
CA PRO A 342 40.35 -9.67 -19.17
C PRO A 342 40.55 -8.60 -18.08
N LEU A 343 39.56 -7.73 -17.85
CA LEU A 343 39.63 -6.70 -16.80
C LEU A 343 39.40 -7.27 -15.40
N PHE A 344 38.53 -8.28 -15.28
CA PHE A 344 38.10 -8.82 -13.99
C PHE A 344 38.36 -10.32 -13.85
N GLU A 345 38.50 -11.05 -14.97
CA GLU A 345 38.89 -12.46 -15.00
C GLU A 345 38.04 -13.32 -14.06
N ARG A 346 36.71 -13.18 -14.15
CA ARG A 346 35.72 -13.98 -13.43
C ARG A 346 34.98 -14.87 -14.43
N PRO A 347 35.47 -16.09 -14.72
CA PRO A 347 34.94 -16.92 -15.81
C PRO A 347 33.45 -17.25 -15.68
N ALA A 348 32.95 -17.37 -14.45
CA ALA A 348 31.54 -17.62 -14.16
C ALA A 348 30.69 -16.33 -14.11
N GLY A 349 31.27 -15.16 -14.43
CA GLY A 349 30.57 -13.88 -14.42
C GLY A 349 29.89 -13.60 -13.08
N PHE A 350 28.61 -13.25 -13.11
CA PHE A 350 27.79 -13.06 -11.91
C PHE A 350 27.66 -14.30 -11.01
N ALA A 351 27.87 -15.51 -11.53
CA ALA A 351 27.82 -16.74 -10.73
C ALA A 351 29.06 -16.93 -9.85
N SER A 352 30.14 -16.16 -10.08
CA SER A 352 31.34 -16.19 -9.24
C SER A 352 31.05 -15.81 -7.80
N ALA A 353 31.57 -16.57 -6.83
CA ALA A 353 31.24 -16.42 -5.42
C ALA A 353 31.74 -15.09 -4.80
N ASP A 354 32.77 -14.48 -5.38
CA ASP A 354 33.36 -13.22 -4.92
C ASP A 354 32.74 -11.98 -5.58
N VAL A 355 31.81 -12.15 -6.52
CA VAL A 355 31.08 -11.04 -7.16
C VAL A 355 29.89 -10.64 -6.28
N THR A 356 29.98 -9.46 -5.65
CA THR A 356 28.88 -8.88 -4.88
C THR A 356 28.17 -7.81 -5.71
N VAL A 357 26.83 -7.85 -5.75
CA VAL A 357 26.01 -6.97 -6.58
C VAL A 357 25.14 -6.08 -5.70
N ALA A 358 25.04 -4.79 -6.02
CA ALA A 358 24.10 -3.87 -5.39
C ALA A 358 23.26 -3.12 -6.44
N ASP A 359 21.94 -3.09 -6.22
CA ASP A 359 21.05 -2.13 -6.88
C ASP A 359 20.66 -1.01 -5.89
N PRO A 360 21.13 0.23 -6.12
CA PRO A 360 20.90 1.33 -5.21
C PRO A 360 19.50 1.95 -5.30
N ALA A 361 18.71 1.58 -6.31
CA ALA A 361 17.38 2.11 -6.57
C ALA A 361 16.53 0.99 -7.20
N VAL A 362 16.25 -0.04 -6.40
CA VAL A 362 15.76 -1.33 -6.87
C VAL A 362 14.40 -1.26 -7.58
N GLY A 363 13.58 -0.27 -7.24
CA GLY A 363 12.20 -0.16 -7.70
C GLY A 363 11.43 -1.43 -7.40
N THR A 364 10.95 -2.09 -8.46
CA THR A 364 10.19 -3.35 -8.38
C THR A 364 11.06 -4.61 -8.55
N GLY A 365 12.40 -4.50 -8.45
CA GLY A 365 13.31 -5.66 -8.44
C GLY A 365 13.88 -6.10 -9.79
N THR A 366 13.59 -5.39 -10.88
CA THR A 366 13.84 -5.91 -12.24
C THR A 366 15.30 -6.26 -12.52
N PHE A 367 16.27 -5.44 -12.07
CA PHE A 367 17.69 -5.75 -12.27
C PHE A 367 18.16 -6.94 -11.42
N LEU A 368 17.74 -7.02 -10.16
CA LEU A 368 18.09 -8.15 -9.30
C LEU A 368 17.53 -9.48 -9.84
N LEU A 369 16.29 -9.46 -10.37
CA LEU A 369 15.70 -10.60 -11.08
C LEU A 369 16.54 -11.00 -12.30
N GLY A 370 16.97 -10.04 -13.12
CA GLY A 370 17.84 -10.28 -14.27
C GLY A 370 19.16 -10.93 -13.87
N VAL A 371 19.78 -10.46 -12.78
CA VAL A 371 21.02 -11.04 -12.23
C VAL A 371 20.80 -12.47 -11.75
N LEU A 372 19.73 -12.75 -10.99
CA LEU A 372 19.42 -14.12 -10.53
C LEU A 372 19.17 -15.08 -11.70
N ARG A 373 18.43 -14.64 -12.73
CA ARG A 373 18.23 -15.41 -13.97
C ARG A 373 19.56 -15.70 -14.67
N LYS A 374 20.46 -14.71 -14.77
CA LYS A 374 21.78 -14.89 -15.40
C LYS A 374 22.67 -15.87 -14.62
N ILE A 375 22.63 -15.83 -13.29
CA ILE A 375 23.32 -16.79 -12.43
C ILE A 375 22.77 -18.20 -12.66
N ALA A 376 21.44 -18.38 -12.64
CA ALA A 376 20.81 -19.66 -12.87
C ALA A 376 21.17 -20.25 -14.24
N LEU A 377 21.11 -19.44 -15.30
CA LEU A 377 21.49 -19.86 -16.65
C LEU A 377 22.95 -20.33 -16.71
N THR A 378 23.87 -19.51 -16.20
CA THR A 378 25.31 -19.86 -16.20
C THR A 378 25.57 -21.16 -15.44
N VAL A 379 24.96 -21.34 -14.27
CA VAL A 379 25.16 -22.55 -13.46
C VAL A 379 24.49 -23.78 -14.09
N ALA A 380 23.32 -23.62 -14.70
CA ALA A 380 22.66 -24.70 -15.41
C ALA A 380 23.50 -25.18 -16.60
N ASP A 381 24.10 -24.26 -17.35
CA ASP A 381 24.95 -24.56 -18.50
C ASP A 381 26.27 -25.23 -18.08
N ASP A 382 26.90 -24.74 -16.99
CA ASP A 382 28.21 -25.22 -16.56
C ASP A 382 28.16 -26.49 -15.69
N GLN A 383 27.13 -26.63 -14.84
CA GLN A 383 27.05 -27.64 -13.77
C GLN A 383 25.75 -28.46 -13.78
N GLY A 384 24.82 -28.15 -14.68
CA GLY A 384 23.52 -28.79 -14.78
C GLY A 384 22.45 -28.19 -13.86
N ALA A 385 21.18 -28.44 -14.20
CA ALA A 385 20.02 -27.87 -13.51
C ALA A 385 19.96 -28.18 -12.01
N GLY A 386 20.52 -29.32 -11.57
CA GLY A 386 20.57 -29.71 -10.16
C GLY A 386 21.42 -28.80 -9.27
N ALA A 387 22.35 -28.03 -9.84
CA ALA A 387 23.21 -27.10 -9.11
C ALA A 387 22.57 -25.71 -8.90
N VAL A 388 21.52 -25.37 -9.66
CA VAL A 388 20.88 -24.05 -9.64
C VAL A 388 20.33 -23.68 -8.25
N PRO A 389 19.64 -24.56 -7.51
CA PRO A 389 19.07 -24.16 -6.22
C PRO A 389 20.13 -23.67 -5.22
N GLY A 390 21.26 -24.39 -5.11
CA GLY A 390 22.37 -24.00 -4.24
C GLY A 390 23.05 -22.71 -4.67
N ALA A 391 23.18 -22.47 -5.99
CA ALA A 391 23.73 -21.23 -6.52
C ALA A 391 22.84 -20.01 -6.24
N ILE A 392 21.51 -20.16 -6.36
CA ILE A 392 20.55 -19.11 -6.02
C ILE A 392 20.54 -18.83 -4.52
N GLU A 393 20.65 -19.87 -3.68
CA GLU A 393 20.80 -19.68 -2.24
C GLU A 393 22.06 -18.89 -1.88
N ALA A 394 23.19 -19.21 -2.52
CA ALA A 394 24.43 -18.47 -2.34
C ALA A 394 24.33 -17.03 -2.87
N ALA A 395 23.66 -16.83 -4.02
CA ALA A 395 23.47 -15.51 -4.63
C ALA A 395 22.67 -14.57 -3.73
N ALA A 396 21.63 -15.07 -3.04
CA ALA A 396 20.80 -14.25 -2.12
C ALA A 396 21.62 -13.54 -1.03
N LYS A 397 22.77 -14.11 -0.63
CA LYS A 397 23.67 -13.55 0.39
C LYS A 397 24.54 -12.40 -0.14
N ARG A 398 24.63 -12.21 -1.46
CA ARG A 398 25.53 -11.25 -2.14
C ARG A 398 24.85 -10.38 -3.20
N VAL A 399 23.55 -10.56 -3.43
CA VAL A 399 22.70 -9.70 -4.27
C VAL A 399 21.90 -8.78 -3.35
N ILE A 400 22.21 -7.49 -3.40
CA ILE A 400 21.74 -6.47 -2.45
C ILE A 400 20.86 -5.46 -3.18
N GLY A 401 19.76 -5.04 -2.56
CA GLY A 401 18.92 -3.97 -3.09
C GLY A 401 18.55 -2.94 -2.02
N PHE A 402 18.60 -1.67 -2.41
CA PHE A 402 18.10 -0.55 -1.62
C PHE A 402 16.89 0.05 -2.33
N GLU A 403 15.82 0.24 -1.58
CA GLU A 403 14.64 0.95 -2.04
C GLU A 403 14.24 1.99 -1.02
N LEU A 404 13.83 3.16 -1.49
CA LEU A 404 13.35 4.21 -0.61
C LEU A 404 11.85 4.00 -0.30
N GLN A 405 11.05 3.57 -1.28
CA GLN A 405 9.59 3.50 -1.18
C GLN A 405 9.07 2.10 -0.78
N PHE A 406 8.15 2.04 0.19
CA PHE A 406 7.62 0.76 0.66
C PHE A 406 6.88 -0.04 -0.42
N GLY A 407 6.03 0.61 -1.23
CA GLY A 407 5.26 -0.05 -2.29
C GLY A 407 6.15 -0.82 -3.28
N PRO A 408 7.08 -0.15 -3.99
CA PRO A 408 8.06 -0.82 -4.86
C PRO A 408 8.89 -1.88 -4.13
N PHE A 409 9.34 -1.61 -2.90
CA PHE A 409 10.08 -2.57 -2.07
C PHE A 409 9.30 -3.87 -1.86
N ALA A 410 8.03 -3.78 -1.48
CA ALA A 410 7.18 -4.96 -1.23
C ALA A 410 6.98 -5.77 -2.51
N VAL A 411 6.77 -5.09 -3.64
CA VAL A 411 6.66 -5.73 -4.96
C VAL A 411 7.97 -6.39 -5.37
N ALA A 412 9.11 -5.74 -5.16
CA ALA A 412 10.43 -6.31 -5.43
C ALA A 412 10.66 -7.57 -4.59
N GLN A 413 10.34 -7.54 -3.29
CA GLN A 413 10.45 -8.70 -2.41
C GLN A 413 9.59 -9.87 -2.92
N LEU A 414 8.32 -9.63 -3.25
CA LEU A 414 7.42 -10.66 -3.77
C LEU A 414 7.91 -11.28 -5.07
N ARG A 415 8.35 -10.44 -6.03
CA ARG A 415 8.86 -10.91 -7.31
C ARG A 415 10.14 -11.71 -7.15
N ILE A 416 11.07 -11.25 -6.33
CA ILE A 416 12.34 -11.96 -6.06
C ILE A 416 12.07 -13.31 -5.38
N ILE A 417 11.17 -13.36 -4.39
CA ILE A 417 10.77 -14.64 -3.77
C ILE A 417 10.17 -15.59 -4.79
N ALA A 418 9.21 -15.12 -5.61
CA ALA A 418 8.56 -15.96 -6.62
C ALA A 418 9.56 -16.48 -7.67
N GLU A 419 10.50 -15.63 -8.09
CA GLU A 419 11.56 -16.02 -9.02
C GLU A 419 12.48 -17.07 -8.40
N MET A 420 12.90 -16.87 -7.14
CA MET A 420 13.75 -17.84 -6.46
C MET A 420 13.02 -19.16 -6.23
N GLN A 421 11.74 -19.15 -5.88
CA GLN A 421 10.93 -20.36 -5.80
C GLN A 421 10.91 -21.10 -7.15
N ALA A 422 10.74 -20.39 -8.26
CA ALA A 422 10.73 -20.99 -9.60
C ALA A 422 12.11 -21.57 -9.96
N LEU A 423 13.20 -20.84 -9.70
CA LEU A 423 14.56 -21.27 -10.02
C LEU A 423 15.07 -22.39 -9.10
N MET A 424 14.58 -22.46 -7.86
CA MET A 424 14.95 -23.47 -6.86
C MET A 424 14.02 -24.69 -6.88
N LYS A 425 12.97 -24.70 -7.71
CA LYS A 425 12.00 -25.79 -7.76
C LYS A 425 12.69 -27.09 -8.19
N THR A 426 12.62 -28.10 -7.33
CA THR A 426 13.05 -29.45 -7.66
C THR A 426 11.85 -30.38 -7.84
N PRO A 427 11.98 -31.50 -8.55
CA PRO A 427 10.92 -32.51 -8.65
C PRO A 427 10.55 -33.18 -7.32
N ALA A 428 11.37 -33.02 -6.27
CA ALA A 428 11.12 -33.54 -4.94
C ALA A 428 10.37 -32.50 -4.08
N GLU A 429 9.36 -32.96 -3.32
CA GLU A 429 8.74 -32.18 -2.25
C GLU A 429 9.59 -32.26 -0.98
N PRO A 430 9.64 -31.21 -0.13
CA PRO A 430 8.80 -30.00 -0.13
C PRO A 430 9.35 -28.81 -0.93
N LEU A 431 8.53 -27.75 -1.05
CA LEU A 431 8.94 -26.44 -1.59
C LEU A 431 10.24 -25.96 -0.93
N PRO A 432 11.18 -25.38 -1.70
CA PRO A 432 12.46 -24.93 -1.16
C PRO A 432 12.26 -23.79 -0.16
N THR A 433 12.98 -23.87 0.97
CA THR A 433 13.09 -22.74 1.91
C THR A 433 13.79 -21.58 1.20
N ILE A 434 13.11 -20.45 1.09
CA ILE A 434 13.69 -19.26 0.45
C ILE A 434 14.64 -18.58 1.44
N PRO A 435 15.90 -18.35 1.04
CA PRO A 435 16.87 -17.69 1.91
C PRO A 435 16.48 -16.23 2.16
N GLU A 436 17.02 -15.67 3.23
CA GLU A 436 16.81 -14.26 3.57
C GLU A 436 17.37 -13.35 2.47
N LEU A 437 16.55 -12.39 2.03
CA LEU A 437 16.90 -11.44 1.00
C LEU A 437 17.63 -10.24 1.61
N LYS A 438 18.74 -9.82 0.99
CA LYS A 438 19.41 -8.54 1.30
C LYS A 438 18.72 -7.36 0.62
N LEU A 439 17.43 -7.18 0.89
CA LEU A 439 16.63 -6.07 0.41
C LEU A 439 16.28 -5.14 1.58
N PHE A 440 16.55 -3.85 1.44
CA PHE A 440 16.38 -2.88 2.53
C PHE A 440 15.53 -1.68 2.11
N ILE A 441 14.66 -1.24 3.03
CA ILE A 441 14.02 0.07 2.93
C ILE A 441 14.97 1.12 3.52
N THR A 442 15.57 1.95 2.67
CA THR A 442 16.54 2.98 3.07
C THR A 442 16.77 4.01 1.97
N ASP A 443 17.22 5.21 2.36
CA ASP A 443 17.83 6.14 1.41
C ASP A 443 19.29 5.74 1.15
N THR A 444 19.59 5.37 -0.11
CA THR A 444 20.96 5.09 -0.57
C THR A 444 21.89 6.29 -0.39
N LEU A 445 21.39 7.49 -0.65
CA LEU A 445 22.16 8.74 -0.55
C LEU A 445 22.16 9.31 0.88
N GLY A 446 21.48 8.67 1.82
CA GLY A 446 21.52 8.99 3.24
C GLY A 446 22.89 8.69 3.84
N ASN A 447 23.36 9.56 4.75
CA ASN A 447 24.68 9.47 5.36
C ASN A 447 24.85 8.14 6.14
N PRO A 448 25.75 7.24 5.72
CA PRO A 448 25.93 5.95 6.39
C PRO A 448 26.76 6.03 7.68
N PHE A 449 27.33 7.19 8.00
CA PHE A 449 28.19 7.42 9.18
C PHE A 449 27.46 8.04 10.37
N VAL A 450 26.23 8.52 10.17
CA VAL A 450 25.40 9.03 11.26
C VAL A 450 24.65 7.85 11.88
N GLU A 451 24.97 7.58 13.14
CA GLU A 451 24.12 6.78 14.01
C GLU A 451 23.15 7.75 14.71
N GLU A 452 21.85 7.56 14.52
CA GLU A 452 20.84 8.36 15.22
C GLU A 452 20.75 7.92 16.69
N GLU A 453 20.77 8.91 17.60
CA GLU A 453 20.53 8.70 19.02
C GLU A 453 19.06 8.28 19.26
N TYR A 454 18.90 7.30 20.15
CA TYR A 454 17.64 6.89 20.81
C TYR A 454 16.37 6.95 19.94
N LEU A 455 16.09 5.85 19.24
CA LEU A 455 14.83 5.67 18.51
C LEU A 455 13.81 4.96 19.41
N PRO A 456 12.52 5.35 19.35
CA PRO A 456 11.45 4.65 20.04
C PRO A 456 11.42 3.15 19.72
N LEU A 457 11.02 2.33 20.69
CA LEU A 457 10.86 0.87 20.53
C LEU A 457 9.98 0.49 19.33
N SER A 458 8.99 1.33 19.02
CA SER A 458 8.06 1.17 17.90
C SER A 458 8.78 1.04 16.56
N VAL A 459 9.77 1.87 16.26
CA VAL A 459 10.41 1.91 14.93
C VAL A 459 11.67 1.04 14.78
N GLN A 460 11.93 0.14 15.74
CA GLN A 460 13.18 -0.63 15.81
C GLN A 460 13.49 -1.46 14.57
N ALA A 461 12.48 -1.97 13.86
CA ALA A 461 12.69 -2.82 12.70
C ALA A 461 13.09 -2.05 11.44
N VAL A 462 12.45 -0.90 11.20
CA VAL A 462 12.88 0.04 10.17
C VAL A 462 14.28 0.58 10.50
N ALA A 463 14.52 0.89 11.78
CA ALA A 463 15.83 1.28 12.27
C ALA A 463 16.88 0.16 12.10
N LYS A 464 16.52 -1.11 12.31
CA LYS A 464 17.39 -2.26 12.07
C LYS A 464 17.69 -2.39 10.57
N SER A 465 16.68 -2.35 9.70
CA SER A 465 16.87 -2.36 8.24
C SER A 465 17.81 -1.24 7.80
N ARG A 466 17.62 -0.01 8.32
CA ARG A 466 18.50 1.12 8.04
C ARG A 466 19.93 0.90 8.57
N ARG A 467 20.10 0.38 9.78
CA ARG A 467 21.42 0.06 10.37
C ARG A 467 22.14 -1.00 9.56
N ASP A 468 21.47 -2.10 9.23
CA ASP A 468 22.01 -3.18 8.41
C ASP A 468 22.40 -2.66 7.02
N ALA A 469 21.54 -1.82 6.40
CA ALA A 469 21.87 -1.16 5.15
C ALA A 469 23.07 -0.19 5.29
N ASN A 470 23.17 0.57 6.39
CA ASN A 470 24.30 1.46 6.64
C ASN A 470 25.62 0.69 6.80
N VAL A 471 25.63 -0.49 7.43
CA VAL A 471 26.80 -1.37 7.50
C VAL A 471 27.27 -1.75 6.08
N ILE A 472 26.33 -2.10 5.20
CA ILE A 472 26.64 -2.42 3.80
C ILE A 472 27.17 -1.19 3.07
N LYS A 473 26.44 -0.06 3.13
CA LYS A 473 26.82 1.21 2.48
C LYS A 473 28.21 1.66 2.93
N LYS A 474 28.54 1.56 4.22
CA LYS A 474 29.82 1.97 4.80
C LYS A 474 30.98 1.04 4.44
N GLY A 475 30.81 -0.27 4.60
CA GLY A 475 31.96 -1.18 4.71
C GLY A 475 31.96 -2.39 3.78
N GLN A 476 30.79 -2.89 3.34
CA GLN A 476 30.78 -4.11 2.53
C GLN A 476 31.34 -3.85 1.12
N PRO A 477 32.34 -4.60 0.64
CA PRO A 477 32.83 -4.49 -0.73
C PRO A 477 31.73 -4.85 -1.73
N ILE A 478 31.56 -4.03 -2.77
CA ILE A 478 30.63 -4.27 -3.87
C ILE A 478 31.43 -4.34 -5.16
N THR A 479 31.22 -5.38 -5.96
CA THR A 479 31.91 -5.58 -7.25
C THR A 479 31.15 -4.90 -8.38
N VAL A 480 29.82 -5.02 -8.37
CA VAL A 480 28.95 -4.48 -9.42
C VAL A 480 27.84 -3.65 -8.78
N VAL A 481 27.72 -2.42 -9.24
CA VAL A 481 26.52 -1.59 -9.00
C VAL A 481 25.73 -1.52 -10.30
N ILE A 482 24.48 -1.98 -10.29
CA ILE A 482 23.61 -2.05 -11.47
C ILE A 482 22.19 -1.63 -11.10
N GLY A 483 21.51 -0.89 -11.97
CA GLY A 483 20.16 -0.40 -11.70
C GLY A 483 19.75 0.73 -12.64
N ASN A 484 18.57 1.27 -12.41
CA ASN A 484 18.05 2.44 -13.11
C ASN A 484 17.76 3.57 -12.11
N PRO A 485 18.74 4.48 -11.86
CA PRO A 485 18.57 5.51 -10.85
C PRO A 485 17.54 6.57 -11.27
N PRO A 486 16.90 7.24 -10.30
CA PRO A 486 15.88 8.24 -10.61
C PRO A 486 16.46 9.51 -11.27
N TYR A 487 15.71 10.09 -12.20
CA TYR A 487 16.09 11.29 -12.97
C TYR A 487 15.38 12.53 -12.45
N LYS A 488 16.15 13.56 -12.05
CA LYS A 488 15.59 14.87 -11.72
C LYS A 488 16.65 15.95 -11.87
N GLU A 489 16.41 16.90 -12.77
CA GLU A 489 17.24 18.10 -12.89
C GLU A 489 17.03 19.05 -11.70
N LYS A 490 18.04 19.90 -11.44
CA LYS A 490 18.02 20.88 -10.35
C LYS A 490 17.71 20.20 -9.01
N ALA A 491 18.34 19.05 -8.76
CA ALA A 491 18.16 18.24 -7.57
C ALA A 491 19.08 18.64 -6.41
N GLU A 492 19.48 19.90 -6.33
CA GLU A 492 20.29 20.42 -5.23
C GLU A 492 19.61 20.13 -3.88
N GLY A 493 20.40 19.69 -2.90
CA GLY A 493 19.94 19.27 -1.57
C GLY A 493 19.42 17.83 -1.50
N ARG A 494 19.26 17.13 -2.63
CA ARG A 494 18.77 15.74 -2.68
C ARG A 494 19.89 14.71 -2.80
N GLY A 495 21.15 15.13 -2.87
CA GLY A 495 22.29 14.23 -2.96
C GLY A 495 22.76 13.69 -1.61
N GLY A 496 22.12 14.08 -0.50
CA GLY A 496 22.48 13.66 0.85
C GLY A 496 23.98 13.80 1.12
N TRP A 497 24.61 12.76 1.64
CA TRP A 497 26.04 12.80 1.99
C TRP A 497 26.97 12.81 0.76
N ILE A 498 26.49 12.36 -0.42
CA ILE A 498 27.27 12.44 -1.67
C ILE A 498 27.48 13.91 -2.05
N GLU A 499 26.48 14.74 -1.81
CA GLU A 499 26.49 16.17 -2.12
C GLU A 499 27.03 17.02 -0.96
N ALA A 500 26.62 16.75 0.28
CA ALA A 500 26.97 17.55 1.45
C ALA A 500 28.22 17.08 2.20
N GLY A 501 28.68 15.84 1.92
CA GLY A 501 29.73 15.18 2.68
C GLY A 501 29.23 14.61 4.01
N PRO A 502 30.09 13.87 4.74
CA PRO A 502 29.73 13.24 6.01
C PRO A 502 29.71 14.23 7.20
N GLY A 503 30.06 15.51 6.99
CA GLY A 503 30.32 16.51 8.02
C GLY A 503 31.81 16.70 8.33
N GLY A 504 32.18 17.80 9.00
CA GLY A 504 33.55 18.12 9.38
C GLY A 504 34.44 18.62 8.22
N LYS A 505 35.72 18.22 8.20
CA LYS A 505 36.72 18.64 7.17
C LYS A 505 36.79 17.71 5.94
N LEU A 506 35.97 16.67 5.87
CA LEU A 506 36.00 15.71 4.76
C LEU A 506 35.20 16.26 3.57
N ALA A 507 35.82 16.26 2.39
CA ALA A 507 35.18 16.72 1.16
C ALA A 507 34.00 15.81 0.77
N ALA A 508 32.97 16.40 0.15
CA ALA A 508 31.84 15.63 -0.34
C ALA A 508 32.29 14.72 -1.50
N PRO A 509 31.79 13.48 -1.62
CA PRO A 509 32.12 12.61 -2.73
C PRO A 509 31.92 13.24 -4.12
N LEU A 510 30.90 14.09 -4.28
CA LEU A 510 30.63 14.81 -5.52
C LEU A 510 31.70 15.86 -5.86
N ASP A 511 32.43 16.38 -4.88
CA ASP A 511 33.47 17.38 -5.11
C ASP A 511 34.61 16.84 -6.00
N ARG A 512 34.84 15.52 -5.99
CA ARG A 512 35.83 14.87 -6.87
C ARG A 512 35.43 14.88 -8.35
N TRP A 513 34.18 15.16 -8.68
CA TRP A 513 33.69 15.29 -10.05
C TRP A 513 33.57 16.74 -10.51
N LYS A 514 33.85 17.71 -9.62
CA LYS A 514 33.92 19.10 -10.04
C LYS A 514 35.15 19.28 -10.94
N PRO A 515 35.01 19.86 -12.14
CA PRO A 515 36.13 20.13 -13.01
C PRO A 515 37.11 21.10 -12.32
N PRO A 516 38.42 20.97 -12.57
CA PRO A 516 39.41 21.94 -12.11
C PRO A 516 39.05 23.37 -12.58
N ARG A 517 39.39 24.38 -11.76
CA ARG A 517 39.02 25.77 -12.03
C ARG A 517 39.65 26.29 -13.32
N GLU A 518 40.87 25.85 -13.61
CA GLU A 518 41.66 26.16 -14.79
C GLU A 518 40.98 25.73 -16.11
N TRP A 519 40.01 24.82 -16.08
CA TRP A 519 39.26 24.43 -17.28
C TRP A 519 38.18 25.45 -17.68
N GLY A 520 37.86 26.43 -16.83
CA GLY A 520 36.87 27.47 -17.13
C GLY A 520 35.41 26.96 -17.16
N LEU A 521 35.13 25.74 -16.70
CA LEU A 521 33.81 25.09 -16.79
C LEU A 521 32.89 25.35 -15.58
N GLY A 522 33.19 26.35 -14.75
CA GLY A 522 32.45 26.62 -13.50
C GLY A 522 30.94 26.77 -13.68
N ALA A 523 30.49 27.39 -14.78
CA ALA A 523 29.07 27.58 -15.09
C ALA A 523 28.31 26.26 -15.36
N HIS A 524 29.02 25.18 -15.71
CA HIS A 524 28.44 23.88 -16.03
C HIS A 524 28.38 22.93 -14.83
N VAL A 525 29.01 23.26 -13.70
CA VAL A 525 28.98 22.45 -12.46
C VAL A 525 27.56 22.21 -11.96
N LYS A 526 26.63 23.12 -12.24
CA LYS A 526 25.21 22.96 -11.94
C LYS A 526 24.58 21.72 -12.56
N HIS A 527 25.10 21.21 -13.67
CA HIS A 527 24.57 19.99 -14.31
C HIS A 527 24.91 18.72 -13.52
N LEU A 528 25.91 18.76 -12.63
CA LEU A 528 26.16 17.69 -11.66
C LEU A 528 25.07 17.59 -10.59
N LYS A 529 24.21 18.61 -10.47
CA LYS A 529 23.06 18.65 -9.56
C LYS A 529 21.84 17.95 -10.17
N ASN A 530 22.04 16.69 -10.57
CA ASN A 530 20.99 15.81 -11.06
C ASN A 530 20.98 14.53 -10.22
N LEU A 531 19.78 14.03 -9.93
CA LEU A 531 19.62 12.90 -9.03
C LEU A 531 20.36 11.65 -9.52
N TYR A 532 20.31 11.32 -10.83
CA TYR A 532 21.05 10.16 -11.36
C TYR A 532 22.56 10.30 -11.20
N VAL A 533 23.11 11.52 -11.25
CA VAL A 533 24.54 11.80 -11.07
C VAL A 533 24.98 11.47 -9.64
N TYR A 534 24.13 11.74 -8.64
CA TYR A 534 24.41 11.37 -7.25
C TYR A 534 24.47 9.85 -7.06
N PHE A 535 23.58 9.11 -7.71
CA PHE A 535 23.62 7.65 -7.71
C PHE A 535 24.86 7.11 -8.43
N TRP A 536 25.24 7.68 -9.57
CA TRP A 536 26.51 7.30 -10.23
C TRP A 536 27.72 7.61 -9.35
N ARG A 537 27.71 8.74 -8.64
CA ARG A 537 28.81 9.09 -7.73
C ARG A 537 28.86 8.17 -6.52
N TRP A 538 27.71 7.78 -5.97
CA TRP A 538 27.63 6.75 -4.94
C TRP A 538 28.19 5.42 -5.45
N ALA A 539 27.78 4.98 -6.64
CA ALA A 539 28.24 3.74 -7.25
C ALA A 539 29.76 3.70 -7.42
N THR A 540 30.34 4.76 -7.99
CA THR A 540 31.79 4.92 -8.20
C THR A 540 32.60 5.32 -6.96
N TRP A 541 31.92 5.52 -5.82
CA TRP A 541 32.58 5.56 -4.53
C TRP A 541 32.57 4.19 -3.86
N LYS A 542 31.52 3.39 -4.15
CA LYS A 542 31.28 2.11 -3.51
C LYS A 542 32.07 0.96 -4.13
N VAL A 543 32.21 0.99 -5.45
CA VAL A 543 33.14 0.17 -6.25
C VAL A 543 34.46 0.92 -6.32
#